data_AF-A0A139MBJ7-F1
#
_entry.id   AF-A0A139MBJ7-F1
#
_cell.length_a   1.000
_cell.length_b   1.000
_cell.length_c   1.000
_cell.angle_alpha   90.00
_cell.angle_beta   90.00
_cell.angle_gamma   90.00
#
_symmetry.space_group_name_H-M   'P 1'
#
loop_
_entity.id
_entity.type
_entity.pdbx_description
1 polymer ?
#
loop_
_entity_poly.entity_id
_entity_poly.type
_entity_poly.pdbx_seq_one_letter_code
_entity_poly.pdbx_strand_id
1 'polypeptide(L)'
;MIYILISILLLTNIILAISLIRYHIAIKDLSRQIEEKIRSGSMKRIGVNFFSKTILRLHNQIENLFQEVEENQLIMKREKRTLDMAISNIAHDIRTPLTIASGYTQQLIKHPDNSSETLNKIAHHQDLVSKRLEALLEYRHLMEGAVKPKLEELDLSTFITKKTLAYYDVFQSSQIVLDFNVEPGLKTTTDEDLLDRIIQNLLGNVLKHGKEKARLSLKKEEKGLVLEIDNLVKKPIKNIDNLSNRFYSENLSDTEESSGLGLYITEELVHLLGAVMKLVADEEWFSVFIYF
;
A
#
# COMPACT_ATOMS: atom_id res chain seq x y z
N MET A 1 50.34 13.19 63.98
CA MET A 1 49.50 13.95 63.01
C MET A 1 49.90 13.64 61.56
N ILE A 2 51.17 13.77 61.17
CA ILE A 2 51.65 13.50 59.79
C ILE A 2 51.36 12.07 59.30
N TYR A 3 51.65 11.04 60.11
CA TYR A 3 51.40 9.64 59.74
C TYR A 3 49.92 9.31 59.51
N ILE A 4 49.02 9.96 60.26
CA ILE A 4 47.57 9.80 60.09
C ILE A 4 47.15 10.42 58.75
N LEU A 5 47.69 11.60 58.41
CA LEU A 5 47.41 12.27 57.14
C LEU A 5 47.89 11.43 55.93
N ILE A 6 49.08 10.84 56.04
CA ILE A 6 49.65 9.95 55.00
C ILE A 6 48.80 8.68 54.85
N SER A 7 48.33 8.10 55.96
CA SER A 7 47.46 6.92 55.92
C SER A 7 46.11 7.20 55.25
N ILE A 8 45.49 8.35 55.53
CA ILE A 8 44.24 8.79 54.88
C ILE A 8 44.46 9.04 53.38
N LEU A 9 45.57 9.67 53.00
CA LEU A 9 45.92 9.91 51.60
C LEU A 9 46.14 8.59 50.84
N LEU A 10 46.79 7.60 51.45
CA LEU A 10 46.97 6.28 50.86
C LEU A 10 45.63 5.55 50.70
N LEU A 11 44.77 5.58 51.72
CA LEU A 11 43.46 4.94 51.67
C LEU A 11 42.57 5.54 50.59
N THR A 12 42.55 6.88 50.46
CA THR A 12 41.78 7.57 49.42
C THR A 12 42.29 7.25 48.02
N ASN A 13 43.60 7.19 47.81
CA ASN A 13 44.19 6.76 46.54
C ASN A 13 43.84 5.30 46.19
N ILE A 14 43.86 4.40 47.18
CA ILE A 14 43.47 3.00 46.98
C ILE A 14 41.99 2.91 46.58
N ILE A 15 41.10 3.64 47.26
CA ILE A 15 39.66 3.67 46.94
C ILE A 15 39.43 4.21 45.52
N LEU A 16 40.13 5.30 45.14
CA LEU A 16 40.06 5.87 43.78
C LEU A 16 40.55 4.88 42.73
N ALA A 17 41.68 4.21 42.96
CA ALA A 17 42.23 3.21 42.05
C ALA A 17 41.26 2.03 41.85
N ILE A 18 40.67 1.51 42.93
CA ILE A 18 39.65 0.44 42.86
C ILE A 18 38.44 0.90 42.06
N SER A 19 37.94 2.12 42.32
CA SER A 19 36.83 2.69 41.56
C SER A 19 37.12 2.78 40.06
N LEU A 20 38.30 3.32 39.69
CA LEU A 20 38.73 3.43 38.29
C LEU A 20 38.85 2.07 37.60
N ILE A 21 39.41 1.07 38.28
CA ILE A 21 39.52 -0.30 37.76
C ILE A 21 38.12 -0.88 37.49
N ARG A 22 37.17 -0.69 38.42
CA ARG A 22 35.79 -1.16 38.25
C ARG A 22 35.10 -0.48 37.06
N TYR A 23 35.29 0.83 36.89
CA TYR A 23 34.78 1.56 35.72
C TYR A 23 35.39 1.05 34.41
N HIS A 24 36.69 0.82 34.39
CA HIS A 24 37.39 0.30 33.20
C HIS A 24 36.87 -1.08 32.80
N ILE A 25 36.70 -1.99 33.76
CA ILE A 25 36.16 -3.34 33.50
C ILE A 25 34.72 -3.25 32.98
N ALA A 26 33.88 -2.40 33.57
CA ALA A 26 32.49 -2.23 33.15
C ALA A 26 32.37 -1.70 31.70
N ILE A 27 33.20 -0.71 31.32
CA ILE A 27 33.22 -0.17 29.96
C ILE A 27 33.74 -1.23 28.97
N LYS A 28 34.81 -1.95 29.34
CA LYS A 28 35.37 -3.02 28.51
C LYS A 28 34.35 -4.14 28.27
N ASP A 29 33.60 -4.53 29.30
CA ASP A 29 32.57 -5.54 29.18
C ASP A 29 31.40 -5.05 28.32
N LEU A 30 30.91 -3.83 28.53
CA LEU A 30 29.87 -3.22 27.70
C LEU A 30 30.31 -3.14 26.23
N SER A 31 31.55 -2.72 25.96
CA SER A 31 32.12 -2.66 24.62
C SER A 31 32.18 -4.04 23.96
N ARG A 32 32.60 -5.07 24.70
CA ARG A 32 32.62 -6.45 24.20
C ARG A 32 31.22 -6.94 23.87
N GLN A 33 30.24 -6.69 24.74
CA GLN A 33 28.85 -7.11 24.51
C GLN A 33 28.24 -6.40 23.29
N ILE A 34 28.55 -5.12 23.08
CA ILE A 34 28.16 -4.37 21.88
C ILE A 34 28.79 -4.99 20.63
N GLU A 35 30.10 -5.26 20.65
CA GLU A 35 30.82 -5.86 19.51
C GLU A 35 30.26 -7.25 19.18
N GLU A 36 30.00 -8.07 20.19
CA GLU A 36 29.36 -9.38 20.03
C GLU A 36 27.96 -9.25 19.41
N LYS A 37 27.14 -8.30 19.89
CA LYS A 37 25.78 -8.05 19.37
C LYS A 37 25.83 -7.60 17.89
N ILE A 38 26.75 -6.71 17.54
CA ILE A 38 26.97 -6.27 16.15
C ILE A 38 27.42 -7.44 15.26
N ARG A 39 28.38 -8.27 15.72
CA ARG A 39 28.95 -9.34 14.89
C ARG A 39 28.00 -10.52 14.72
N SER A 40 27.24 -10.86 15.75
CA SER A 40 26.36 -12.04 15.75
C SER A 40 24.93 -11.74 15.32
N GLY A 41 24.51 -10.47 15.34
CA GLY A 41 23.09 -10.11 15.20
C GLY A 41 22.22 -10.67 16.34
N SER A 42 22.84 -11.02 17.49
CA SER A 42 22.17 -11.68 18.61
C SER A 42 21.16 -10.76 19.31
N MET A 43 19.96 -11.27 19.55
CA MET A 43 18.89 -10.61 20.33
C MET A 43 19.10 -10.71 21.85
N LYS A 44 20.25 -11.24 22.31
CA LYS A 44 20.51 -11.33 23.75
C LYS A 44 20.66 -9.94 24.35
N ARG A 45 19.90 -9.69 25.41
CA ARG A 45 20.04 -8.49 26.24
C ARG A 45 21.45 -8.42 26.79
N ILE A 46 22.02 -7.22 26.73
CA ILE A 46 23.31 -6.93 27.34
C ILE A 46 23.17 -7.16 28.86
N GLY A 47 24.01 -8.02 29.45
CA GLY A 47 24.01 -8.36 30.86
C GLY A 47 24.51 -7.21 31.72
N VAL A 48 23.87 -6.98 32.86
CA VAL A 48 24.03 -5.78 33.68
C VAL A 48 24.74 -6.12 35.01
N ASN A 49 26.00 -5.72 35.17
CA ASN A 49 26.71 -5.73 36.46
C ASN A 49 27.23 -4.32 36.77
N PHE A 50 26.35 -3.31 36.66
CA PHE A 50 26.75 -1.90 36.71
C PHE A 50 26.42 -1.24 38.05
N PHE A 51 27.44 -0.65 38.68
CA PHE A 51 27.35 0.06 39.97
C PHE A 51 27.12 1.58 39.82
N SER A 52 27.03 2.10 38.58
CA SER A 52 26.89 3.52 38.28
C SER A 52 25.60 3.82 37.50
N LYS A 53 24.83 4.80 37.97
CA LYS A 53 23.63 5.30 37.29
C LYS A 53 23.93 5.80 35.86
N THR A 54 25.10 6.38 35.63
CA THR A 54 25.51 6.88 34.31
C THR A 54 25.70 5.76 33.31
N ILE A 55 26.35 4.67 33.71
CA ILE A 55 26.54 3.49 32.85
C ILE A 55 25.21 2.80 32.58
N LEU A 56 24.34 2.69 33.59
CA LEU A 56 22.99 2.16 33.40
C LEU A 56 22.18 2.99 32.40
N ARG A 57 22.27 4.33 32.47
CA ARG A 57 21.62 5.22 31.49
C ARG A 57 22.15 5.01 30.08
N LEU A 58 23.48 4.94 29.92
CA LEU A 58 24.11 4.69 28.62
C LEU A 58 23.71 3.31 28.07
N HIS A 59 23.71 2.28 28.91
CA HIS A 59 23.25 0.94 28.55
C HIS A 59 21.81 0.96 28.02
N ASN A 60 20.88 1.64 28.72
CA ASN A 60 19.49 1.74 28.27
C ASN A 60 19.38 2.50 26.93
N GLN A 61 20.16 3.57 26.72
CA GLN A 61 20.17 4.29 25.44
C GLN A 61 20.66 3.40 24.30
N ILE A 62 21.70 2.60 24.54
CA ILE A 62 22.25 1.67 23.55
C ILE A 62 21.25 0.55 23.27
N GLU A 63 20.59 0.00 24.28
CA GLU A 63 19.59 -1.05 24.08
C GLU A 63 18.37 -0.53 23.29
N ASN A 64 17.90 0.70 23.58
CA ASN A 64 16.84 1.34 22.79
C ASN A 64 17.26 1.53 21.32
N LEU A 65 18.49 1.97 21.07
CA LEU A 65 19.02 2.11 19.70
C LEU A 65 19.09 0.75 18.98
N PHE A 66 19.52 -0.30 19.66
CA PHE A 66 19.51 -1.65 19.08
C PHE A 66 18.10 -2.12 18.75
N GLN A 67 17.13 -1.87 19.64
CA GLN A 67 15.74 -2.21 19.41
C GLN A 67 15.17 -1.44 18.20
N GLU A 68 15.44 -0.14 18.10
CA GLU A 68 15.00 0.69 16.96
C GLU A 68 15.62 0.19 15.64
N VAL A 69 16.91 -0.17 15.64
CA VAL A 69 17.56 -0.76 14.46
C VAL A 69 16.93 -2.11 14.09
N GLU A 70 16.62 -2.96 15.06
CA GLU A 70 15.96 -4.24 14.82
C GLU A 70 14.55 -4.08 14.24
N GLU A 71 13.76 -3.17 14.81
CA GLU A 71 12.43 -2.82 14.30
C GLU A 71 12.50 -2.30 12.87
N ASN A 72 13.43 -1.38 12.59
CA ASN A 72 13.66 -0.87 11.23
C ASN A 72 14.11 -1.97 10.26
N GLN A 73 14.99 -2.89 10.67
CA GLN A 73 15.39 -4.02 9.84
C GLN A 73 14.22 -4.96 9.51
N LEU A 74 13.33 -5.20 10.49
CA LEU A 74 12.12 -6.00 10.27
C LEU A 74 11.18 -5.31 9.29
N ILE A 75 10.97 -3.99 9.42
CA ILE A 75 10.18 -3.18 8.48
C ILE A 75 10.77 -3.27 7.07
N MET A 76 12.07 -2.98 6.90
CA MET A 76 12.76 -3.04 5.62
C MET A 76 12.66 -4.43 4.98
N LYS A 77 12.78 -5.51 5.77
CA LYS A 77 12.66 -6.88 5.26
C LYS A 77 11.24 -7.19 4.81
N ARG A 78 10.23 -6.66 5.49
CA ARG A 78 8.82 -6.78 5.07
C ARG A 78 8.57 -6.00 3.80
N GLU A 79 9.00 -4.74 3.72
CA GLU A 79 8.88 -3.91 2.51
C GLU A 79 9.56 -4.55 1.31
N LYS A 80 10.78 -5.07 1.48
CA LYS A 80 11.50 -5.78 0.43
C LYS A 80 10.71 -6.99 -0.07
N ARG A 81 10.17 -7.81 0.83
CA ARG A 81 9.35 -8.97 0.45
C ARG A 81 8.08 -8.55 -0.30
N THR A 82 7.41 -7.49 0.16
CA THR A 82 6.24 -6.94 -0.52
C THR A 82 6.60 -6.47 -1.93
N LEU A 83 7.74 -5.77 -2.10
CA LEU A 83 8.24 -5.33 -3.40
C LEU A 83 8.62 -6.51 -4.31
N ASP A 84 9.30 -7.53 -3.78
CA ASP A 84 9.67 -8.72 -4.56
C ASP A 84 8.41 -9.47 -5.04
N MET A 85 7.40 -9.63 -4.17
CA MET A 85 6.10 -10.20 -4.52
C MET A 85 5.37 -9.34 -5.57
N ALA A 86 5.39 -8.02 -5.40
CA ALA A 86 4.82 -7.07 -6.35
C ALA A 86 5.41 -7.24 -7.75
N ILE A 87 6.73 -7.20 -7.86
CA ILE A 87 7.44 -7.35 -9.13
C ILE A 87 7.08 -8.69 -9.80
N SER A 88 6.99 -9.76 -9.01
CA SER A 88 6.57 -11.07 -9.51
C SER A 88 5.14 -11.06 -10.08
N ASN A 89 4.18 -10.50 -9.33
CA ASN A 89 2.77 -10.42 -9.74
C ASN A 89 2.62 -9.58 -11.00
N ILE A 90 3.26 -8.40 -11.04
CA ILE A 90 3.26 -7.51 -12.20
C ILE A 90 3.86 -8.19 -13.43
N ALA A 91 5.00 -8.87 -13.26
CA ALA A 91 5.65 -9.55 -14.37
C ALA A 91 4.75 -10.66 -14.94
N HIS A 92 4.00 -11.35 -14.10
CA HIS A 92 3.02 -12.34 -14.52
C HIS A 92 1.84 -11.70 -15.28
N ASP A 93 1.25 -10.65 -14.72
CA ASP A 93 0.14 -9.89 -15.30
C ASP A 93 0.47 -9.29 -16.67
N ILE A 94 1.72 -8.92 -16.91
CA ILE A 94 2.20 -8.44 -18.23
C ILE A 94 2.48 -9.62 -19.17
N ARG A 95 3.08 -10.71 -18.67
CA ARG A 95 3.49 -11.85 -19.50
C ARG A 95 2.30 -12.55 -20.14
N THR A 96 1.20 -12.71 -19.42
CA THR A 96 0.00 -13.43 -19.88
C THR A 96 -0.61 -12.80 -21.15
N PRO A 97 -1.05 -11.54 -21.15
CA PRO A 97 -1.58 -10.91 -22.37
C PRO A 97 -0.55 -10.80 -23.49
N LEU A 98 0.73 -10.60 -23.16
CA LEU A 98 1.78 -10.55 -24.18
C LEU A 98 1.98 -11.91 -24.87
N THR A 99 1.89 -13.01 -24.12
CA THR A 99 1.98 -14.37 -24.65
C THR A 99 0.79 -14.67 -25.56
N ILE A 100 -0.42 -14.25 -25.16
CA ILE A 100 -1.63 -14.41 -25.98
C ILE A 100 -1.53 -13.58 -27.27
N ALA A 101 -1.13 -12.31 -27.17
CA ALA A 101 -0.91 -11.44 -28.33
C ALA A 101 0.15 -12.00 -29.29
N SER A 102 1.24 -12.57 -28.75
CA SER A 102 2.27 -13.25 -29.53
C SER A 102 1.71 -14.49 -30.26
N GLY A 103 0.88 -15.29 -29.59
CA GLY A 103 0.19 -16.44 -30.19
C GLY A 103 -0.71 -16.04 -31.35
N TYR A 104 -1.54 -15.01 -31.18
CA TYR A 104 -2.37 -14.48 -32.28
C TYR A 104 -1.53 -13.87 -33.41
N THR A 105 -0.41 -13.22 -33.10
CA THR A 105 0.53 -12.72 -34.11
C THR A 105 1.10 -13.88 -34.93
N GLN A 106 1.53 -14.98 -34.29
CA GLN A 106 2.01 -16.18 -34.98
C GLN A 106 0.93 -16.84 -35.84
N GLN A 107 -0.31 -16.87 -35.36
CA GLN A 107 -1.45 -17.37 -36.11
C GLN A 107 -1.69 -16.52 -37.37
N LEU A 108 -1.66 -15.19 -37.25
CA LEU A 108 -1.85 -14.26 -38.36
C LEU A 108 -0.75 -14.39 -39.42
N ILE A 109 0.51 -14.59 -38.98
CA ILE A 109 1.64 -14.84 -39.90
C ILE A 109 1.45 -16.12 -40.71
N LYS A 110 0.87 -17.18 -40.10
CA LYS A 110 0.63 -18.48 -40.77
C LYS A 110 -0.63 -18.49 -41.64
N HIS A 111 -1.66 -17.76 -41.25
CA HIS A 111 -2.97 -17.73 -41.91
C HIS A 111 -3.45 -16.28 -42.08
N PRO A 112 -3.00 -15.57 -43.12
CA PRO A 112 -3.30 -14.15 -43.32
C PRO A 112 -4.78 -13.84 -43.58
N ASP A 113 -5.54 -14.84 -44.01
CA ASP A 113 -6.92 -14.66 -44.50
C ASP A 113 -7.94 -14.36 -43.38
N ASN A 114 -7.60 -14.59 -42.11
CA ASN A 114 -8.50 -14.39 -40.97
C ASN A 114 -8.07 -13.18 -40.10
N SER A 115 -7.87 -12.04 -40.76
CA SER A 115 -7.10 -10.91 -40.22
C SER A 115 -7.86 -10.05 -39.20
N SER A 116 -9.14 -9.71 -39.44
CA SER A 116 -9.82 -8.68 -38.63
C SER A 116 -10.06 -9.11 -37.18
N GLU A 117 -10.60 -10.30 -36.93
CA GLU A 117 -10.85 -10.78 -35.56
C GLU A 117 -9.54 -11.01 -34.79
N THR A 118 -8.53 -11.59 -35.45
CA THR A 118 -7.21 -11.83 -34.87
C THR A 118 -6.50 -10.53 -34.50
N LEU A 119 -6.57 -9.51 -35.36
CA LEU A 119 -6.02 -8.18 -35.09
C LEU A 119 -6.72 -7.51 -33.90
N ASN A 120 -8.05 -7.62 -33.80
CA ASN A 120 -8.79 -7.09 -32.64
C ASN A 120 -8.35 -7.76 -31.33
N LYS A 121 -8.09 -9.07 -31.33
CA LYS A 121 -7.59 -9.78 -30.15
C LYS A 121 -6.16 -9.35 -29.78
N ILE A 122 -5.28 -9.14 -30.77
CA ILE A 122 -3.93 -8.60 -30.55
C ILE A 122 -4.02 -7.21 -29.93
N ALA A 123 -4.83 -6.31 -30.52
CA ALA A 123 -5.01 -4.94 -30.04
C ALA A 123 -5.57 -4.92 -28.62
N HIS A 124 -6.55 -5.77 -28.31
CA HIS A 124 -7.11 -5.90 -26.96
C HIS A 124 -6.07 -6.33 -25.92
N HIS A 125 -5.24 -7.32 -26.21
CA HIS A 125 -4.19 -7.76 -25.28
C HIS A 125 -3.05 -6.75 -25.16
N GLN A 126 -2.73 -6.00 -26.21
CA GLN A 126 -1.79 -4.87 -26.14
C GLN A 126 -2.33 -3.74 -25.24
N ASP A 127 -3.60 -3.38 -25.39
CA ASP A 127 -4.27 -2.41 -24.51
C ASP A 127 -4.24 -2.85 -23.04
N LEU A 128 -4.45 -4.15 -22.78
CA LEU A 128 -4.34 -4.68 -21.42
C LEU A 128 -2.92 -4.49 -20.85
N VAL A 129 -1.87 -4.74 -21.64
CA VAL A 129 -0.47 -4.48 -21.21
C VAL A 129 -0.24 -3.00 -20.92
N SER A 130 -0.71 -2.10 -21.79
CA SER A 130 -0.59 -0.65 -21.60
C SER A 130 -1.23 -0.20 -20.29
N LYS A 131 -2.47 -0.64 -20.02
CA LYS A 131 -3.18 -0.34 -18.76
C LYS A 131 -2.44 -0.83 -17.52
N ARG A 132 -1.82 -2.02 -17.59
CA ARG A 132 -0.99 -2.53 -16.48
C ARG A 132 0.23 -1.65 -16.24
N LEU A 133 0.88 -1.18 -17.30
CA LEU A 133 2.04 -0.30 -17.18
C LEU A 133 1.66 1.09 -16.64
N GLU A 134 0.55 1.66 -17.10
CA GLU A 134 0.04 2.95 -16.61
C GLU A 134 -0.25 2.90 -15.11
N ALA A 135 -0.91 1.85 -14.61
CA ALA A 135 -1.15 1.68 -13.18
C ALA A 135 0.15 1.62 -12.36
N LEU A 136 1.24 1.09 -12.92
CA LEU A 136 2.55 1.06 -12.24
C LEU A 136 3.21 2.43 -12.18
N LEU A 137 3.12 3.18 -13.27
CA LEU A 137 3.65 4.54 -13.33
C LEU A 137 2.88 5.46 -12.38
N GLU A 138 1.55 5.30 -12.30
CA GLU A 138 0.73 6.02 -11.33
C GLU A 138 1.12 5.68 -9.90
N TYR A 139 1.26 4.39 -9.57
CA TYR A 139 1.76 3.97 -8.26
C TYR A 139 3.13 4.60 -7.93
N ARG A 140 4.07 4.60 -8.88
CA ARG A 140 5.38 5.25 -8.73
C ARG A 140 5.25 6.74 -8.41
N HIS A 141 4.45 7.47 -9.19
CA HIS A 141 4.27 8.91 -9.02
C HIS A 141 3.61 9.27 -7.69
N LEU A 142 2.66 8.46 -7.22
CA LEU A 142 2.06 8.61 -5.90
C LEU A 142 3.09 8.41 -4.79
N MET A 143 3.91 7.35 -4.89
CA MET A 143 4.94 7.04 -3.90
C MET A 143 6.06 8.08 -3.81
N GLU A 144 6.38 8.74 -4.93
CA GLU A 144 7.38 9.81 -4.98
C GLU A 144 6.82 11.16 -4.53
N GLY A 145 5.52 11.26 -4.21
CA GLY A 145 4.86 12.52 -3.87
C GLY A 145 4.84 13.51 -5.04
N ALA A 146 4.92 13.00 -6.27
CA ALA A 146 4.98 13.82 -7.49
C ALA A 146 3.60 14.35 -7.91
N VAL A 147 2.52 13.70 -7.46
CA VAL A 147 1.14 14.10 -7.74
C VAL A 147 0.74 15.24 -6.81
N LYS A 148 0.41 16.39 -7.37
CA LYS A 148 -0.11 17.55 -6.63
C LYS A 148 -1.54 17.84 -7.08
N PRO A 149 -2.55 17.75 -6.18
CA PRO A 149 -3.92 18.00 -6.56
C PRO A 149 -4.13 19.49 -6.90
N LYS A 150 -4.88 19.73 -7.97
CA LYS A 150 -5.39 21.03 -8.39
C LYS A 150 -6.85 21.13 -8.00
N LEU A 151 -7.07 21.59 -6.76
CA LEU A 151 -8.40 21.67 -6.17
C LEU A 151 -9.20 22.84 -6.75
N GLU A 152 -10.35 22.55 -7.37
CA GLU A 152 -11.29 23.50 -7.96
C GLU A 152 -12.73 23.15 -7.56
N GLU A 153 -13.65 24.11 -7.62
CA GLU A 153 -15.07 23.82 -7.39
C GLU A 153 -15.62 23.00 -8.56
N LEU A 154 -16.12 21.80 -8.28
CA LEU A 154 -16.68 20.88 -9.27
C LEU A 154 -18.13 20.52 -8.91
N ASP A 155 -19.00 20.50 -9.91
CA ASP A 155 -20.34 19.91 -9.79
C ASP A 155 -20.23 18.38 -9.84
N LEU A 156 -20.21 17.79 -8.65
CA LEU A 156 -19.99 16.36 -8.45
C LEU A 156 -21.13 15.55 -9.06
N SER A 157 -22.38 16.02 -8.91
CA SER A 157 -23.55 15.35 -9.50
C SER A 157 -23.43 15.23 -11.01
N THR A 158 -23.08 16.32 -11.69
CA THR A 158 -22.93 16.37 -13.14
C THR A 158 -21.75 15.54 -13.61
N PHE A 159 -20.62 15.64 -12.90
CA PHE A 159 -19.42 14.89 -13.20
C PHE A 159 -19.67 13.37 -13.12
N ILE A 160 -20.18 12.89 -11.98
CA ILE A 160 -20.46 11.47 -11.76
C ILE A 160 -21.47 10.96 -12.79
N THR A 161 -22.56 11.71 -13.03
CA THR A 161 -23.56 11.35 -14.05
C THR A 161 -22.93 11.16 -15.43
N LYS A 162 -22.11 12.12 -15.88
CA LYS A 162 -21.44 12.05 -17.19
C LYS A 162 -20.51 10.84 -17.29
N LYS A 163 -19.72 10.59 -16.25
CA LYS A 163 -18.76 9.48 -16.24
C LYS A 163 -19.47 8.13 -16.20
N THR A 164 -20.49 7.96 -15.36
CA THR A 164 -21.25 6.72 -15.29
C THR A 164 -22.00 6.41 -16.58
N LEU A 165 -22.60 7.43 -17.23
CA LEU A 165 -23.30 7.24 -18.51
C LEU A 165 -22.38 6.72 -19.62
N ALA A 166 -21.09 7.10 -19.60
CA ALA A 166 -20.11 6.59 -20.57
C ALA A 166 -19.89 5.06 -20.46
N TYR A 167 -20.22 4.45 -19.32
CA TYR A 167 -20.11 3.01 -19.09
C TYR A 167 -21.42 2.24 -19.33
N TYR A 168 -22.52 2.92 -19.68
CA TYR A 168 -23.83 2.29 -19.79
C TYR A 168 -23.84 1.08 -20.74
N ASP A 169 -23.28 1.22 -21.95
CA ASP A 169 -23.22 0.13 -22.94
C ASP A 169 -22.33 -1.03 -22.46
N VAL A 170 -21.29 -0.72 -21.68
CA VAL A 170 -20.36 -1.71 -21.12
C VAL A 170 -21.04 -2.52 -20.01
N PHE A 171 -21.82 -1.87 -19.15
CA PHE A 171 -22.64 -2.55 -18.14
C PHE A 171 -23.69 -3.45 -18.78
N GLN A 172 -24.38 -2.98 -19.83
CA GLN A 172 -25.37 -3.76 -20.58
C GLN A 172 -24.75 -5.00 -21.24
N SER A 173 -23.63 -4.85 -21.94
CA SER A 173 -22.91 -5.98 -22.56
C SER A 173 -22.35 -6.96 -21.52
N SER A 174 -22.06 -6.49 -20.31
CA SER A 174 -21.64 -7.32 -19.17
C SER A 174 -22.80 -7.92 -18.36
N GLN A 175 -24.05 -7.67 -18.76
CA GLN A 175 -25.26 -8.15 -18.07
C GLN A 175 -25.36 -7.71 -16.60
N ILE A 176 -24.85 -6.51 -16.29
CA ILE A 176 -24.93 -5.90 -14.95
C ILE A 176 -25.94 -4.75 -15.01
N VAL A 177 -26.99 -4.84 -14.21
CA VAL A 177 -28.00 -3.78 -14.05
C VAL A 177 -27.49 -2.77 -13.03
N LEU A 178 -27.23 -1.55 -13.48
CA LEU A 178 -26.79 -0.45 -12.62
C LEU A 178 -27.99 0.36 -12.12
N ASP A 179 -28.23 0.35 -10.81
CA ASP A 179 -29.16 1.23 -10.11
C ASP A 179 -28.45 2.58 -9.82
N PHE A 180 -28.89 3.64 -10.49
CA PHE A 180 -28.21 4.93 -10.48
C PHE A 180 -29.05 5.98 -9.75
N ASN A 181 -28.55 6.49 -8.62
CA ASN A 181 -29.25 7.48 -7.80
C ASN A 181 -28.32 8.63 -7.35
N VAL A 182 -28.28 9.70 -8.12
CA VAL A 182 -27.45 10.87 -7.83
C VAL A 182 -28.34 12.07 -7.52
N GLU A 183 -28.18 12.63 -6.32
CA GLU A 183 -28.83 13.87 -5.91
C GLU A 183 -28.27 15.04 -6.76
N PRO A 184 -29.12 15.90 -7.36
CA PRO A 184 -28.67 16.95 -8.25
C PRO A 184 -28.07 18.16 -7.52
N GLY A 185 -27.11 18.84 -8.16
CA GLY A 185 -26.57 20.13 -7.69
C GLY A 185 -25.61 20.03 -6.50
N LEU A 186 -25.06 18.85 -6.23
CA LEU A 186 -24.03 18.67 -5.21
C LEU A 186 -22.67 19.11 -5.77
N LYS A 187 -22.03 20.05 -5.07
CA LYS A 187 -20.72 20.59 -5.42
C LYS A 187 -19.71 20.32 -4.32
N THR A 188 -18.46 20.09 -4.70
CA THR A 188 -17.33 19.97 -3.76
C THR A 188 -16.06 20.57 -4.35
N THR A 189 -15.09 20.86 -3.50
CA THR A 189 -13.75 21.30 -3.90
C THR A 189 -12.87 20.06 -4.10
N THR A 190 -12.49 19.76 -5.34
CA THR A 190 -11.76 18.54 -5.68
C THR A 190 -10.92 18.73 -6.94
N ASP A 191 -10.13 17.73 -7.31
CA ASP A 191 -9.40 17.69 -8.59
C ASP A 191 -10.15 16.78 -9.57
N GLU A 192 -10.59 17.35 -10.69
CA GLU A 192 -11.39 16.64 -11.70
C GLU A 192 -10.64 15.42 -12.28
N ASP A 193 -9.34 15.55 -12.54
CA ASP A 193 -8.53 14.50 -13.15
C ASP A 193 -8.29 13.34 -12.17
N LEU A 194 -7.99 13.64 -10.90
CA LEU A 194 -7.82 12.60 -9.87
C LEU A 194 -9.15 11.89 -9.58
N LEU A 195 -10.24 12.64 -9.53
CA LEU A 195 -11.58 12.08 -9.34
C LEU A 195 -11.97 11.19 -10.52
N ASP A 196 -11.67 11.57 -11.77
CA ASP A 196 -11.93 10.73 -12.95
C ASP A 196 -11.27 9.37 -12.82
N ARG A 197 -10.01 9.34 -12.39
CA ARG A 197 -9.26 8.10 -12.19
C ARG A 197 -9.85 7.23 -11.08
N ILE A 198 -10.26 7.84 -9.96
CA ILE A 198 -10.99 7.14 -8.89
C ILE A 198 -12.24 6.47 -9.45
N ILE A 199 -13.06 7.20 -10.20
CA ILE A 199 -14.30 6.65 -10.76
C ILE A 199 -14.03 5.56 -11.79
N GLN A 200 -13.05 5.74 -12.68
CA GLN A 200 -12.67 4.72 -13.66
C GLN A 200 -12.19 3.42 -12.98
N ASN A 201 -11.39 3.53 -11.92
CA ASN A 201 -10.93 2.37 -11.15
C ASN A 201 -12.09 1.65 -10.46
N LEU A 202 -13.01 2.39 -9.84
CA LEU A 202 -14.15 1.80 -9.14
C LEU A 202 -15.14 1.15 -10.11
N LEU A 203 -15.53 1.83 -11.20
CA LEU A 203 -16.42 1.26 -12.21
C LEU A 203 -15.76 0.07 -12.94
N GLY A 204 -14.45 0.15 -13.20
CA GLY A 204 -13.67 -0.97 -13.74
C GLY A 204 -13.68 -2.19 -12.82
N ASN A 205 -13.57 -1.99 -11.50
CA ASN A 205 -13.68 -3.07 -10.52
C ASN A 205 -15.07 -3.70 -10.53
N VAL A 206 -16.14 -2.91 -10.61
CA VAL A 206 -17.52 -3.43 -10.73
C VAL A 206 -17.67 -4.30 -11.98
N LEU A 207 -17.19 -3.85 -13.14
CA LEU A 207 -17.28 -4.62 -14.37
C LEU A 207 -16.47 -5.92 -14.33
N LYS A 208 -15.29 -5.87 -13.70
CA LYS A 208 -14.39 -7.02 -13.61
C LYS A 208 -14.89 -8.08 -12.62
N HIS A 209 -15.30 -7.65 -11.43
CA HIS A 209 -15.57 -8.52 -10.28
C HIS A 209 -17.06 -8.65 -9.94
N GLY A 210 -17.90 -7.79 -10.50
CA GLY A 210 -19.33 -7.77 -10.24
C GLY A 210 -20.16 -8.70 -11.13
N LYS A 211 -21.34 -9.10 -10.66
CA LYS A 211 -22.32 -9.90 -11.39
C LYS A 211 -23.70 -9.28 -11.27
N GLU A 212 -24.54 -9.39 -12.28
CA GLU A 212 -26.00 -9.12 -12.26
C GLU A 212 -26.47 -7.71 -11.86
N LYS A 213 -26.06 -7.18 -10.70
CA LYS A 213 -26.50 -5.91 -10.14
C LYS A 213 -25.33 -5.10 -9.58
N ALA A 214 -25.40 -3.80 -9.80
CA ALA A 214 -24.57 -2.80 -9.15
C ALA A 214 -25.45 -1.60 -8.81
N ARG A 215 -24.99 -0.79 -7.85
CA ARG A 215 -25.60 0.49 -7.54
C ARG A 215 -24.51 1.55 -7.42
N LEU A 216 -24.90 2.77 -7.79
CA LEU A 216 -24.10 3.96 -7.60
C LEU A 216 -25.02 5.04 -7.04
N SER A 217 -24.67 5.56 -5.86
CA SER A 217 -25.40 6.63 -5.22
C SER A 217 -24.50 7.81 -4.84
N LEU A 218 -25.00 9.03 -5.01
CA LEU A 218 -24.38 10.25 -4.51
C LEU A 218 -25.44 11.05 -3.76
N LYS A 219 -25.18 11.32 -2.47
CA LYS A 219 -26.11 12.02 -1.59
C LYS A 219 -25.37 12.94 -0.62
N LYS A 220 -26.08 13.94 -0.11
CA LYS A 220 -25.61 14.76 1.01
C LYS A 220 -25.97 14.10 2.35
N GLU A 221 -25.00 13.98 3.24
CA GLU A 221 -25.20 13.56 4.64
C GLU A 221 -24.82 14.70 5.60
N GLU A 222 -25.02 14.50 6.91
CA GLU A 222 -24.80 15.55 7.93
C GLU A 222 -23.37 16.11 7.93
N LYS A 223 -22.37 15.28 7.57
CA LYS A 223 -20.94 15.61 7.67
C LYS A 223 -20.26 15.93 6.33
N GLY A 224 -20.97 15.82 5.21
CA GLY A 224 -20.35 15.97 3.89
C GLY A 224 -21.14 15.29 2.78
N LEU A 225 -20.48 15.03 1.65
CA LEU A 225 -21.07 14.28 0.55
C LEU A 225 -20.59 12.83 0.61
N VAL A 226 -21.47 11.89 0.28
CA VAL A 226 -21.14 10.47 0.26
C VAL A 226 -21.41 9.92 -1.13
N LEU A 227 -20.36 9.42 -1.76
CA LEU A 227 -20.43 8.59 -2.96
C LEU A 227 -20.34 7.12 -2.53
N GLU A 228 -21.31 6.32 -2.96
CA GLU A 228 -21.38 4.89 -2.72
C GLU A 228 -21.40 4.16 -4.06
N ILE A 229 -20.53 3.16 -4.21
CA ILE A 229 -20.54 2.24 -5.34
C ILE A 229 -20.53 0.82 -4.78
N ASP A 230 -21.59 0.07 -5.06
CA ASP A 230 -21.80 -1.28 -4.57
C ASP A 230 -22.11 -2.25 -5.71
N ASN A 231 -21.65 -3.48 -5.58
CA ASN A 231 -21.91 -4.52 -6.57
C ASN A 231 -22.04 -5.89 -5.93
N LEU A 232 -22.87 -6.74 -6.54
CA LEU A 232 -22.87 -8.15 -6.23
C LEU A 232 -21.55 -8.77 -6.71
N VAL A 233 -20.86 -9.52 -5.87
CA VAL A 233 -19.56 -10.13 -6.21
C VAL A 233 -19.72 -11.50 -6.87
N LYS A 234 -18.86 -11.81 -7.85
CA LYS A 234 -18.77 -13.15 -8.44
C LYS A 234 -18.31 -14.21 -7.44
N LYS A 235 -17.39 -13.83 -6.54
CA LYS A 235 -16.80 -14.68 -5.51
C LYS A 235 -16.78 -13.93 -4.17
N PRO A 236 -17.06 -14.60 -3.05
CA PRO A 236 -17.07 -13.96 -1.73
C PRO A 236 -15.67 -13.44 -1.37
N ILE A 237 -15.63 -12.26 -0.78
CA ILE A 237 -14.39 -11.62 -0.31
C ILE A 237 -13.99 -12.24 1.02
N LYS A 238 -12.73 -12.69 1.14
CA LYS A 238 -12.25 -13.34 2.37
C LYS A 238 -11.58 -12.36 3.32
N ASN A 239 -10.89 -11.36 2.81
CA ASN A 239 -10.07 -10.46 3.61
C ASN A 239 -10.18 -9.01 3.12
N ILE A 240 -11.23 -8.34 3.58
CA ILE A 240 -11.51 -6.94 3.22
C ILE A 240 -10.39 -5.99 3.64
N ASP A 241 -9.80 -6.21 4.82
CA ASP A 241 -8.74 -5.36 5.39
C ASP A 241 -7.47 -5.34 4.52
N ASN A 242 -7.32 -6.34 3.64
CA ASN A 242 -6.20 -6.42 2.72
C ASN A 242 -6.52 -5.94 1.31
N LEU A 243 -7.79 -5.67 0.95
CA LEU A 243 -8.15 -5.32 -0.42
C LEU A 243 -7.56 -4.00 -0.91
N SER A 244 -7.31 -3.06 -0.01
CA SER A 244 -6.60 -1.82 -0.33
C SER A 244 -5.10 -1.92 -0.10
N ASN A 245 -4.55 -3.06 0.33
CA ASN A 245 -3.12 -3.25 0.42
C ASN A 245 -2.49 -3.37 -0.98
N ARG A 246 -1.34 -2.73 -1.14
CA ARG A 246 -0.55 -2.76 -2.38
C ARG A 246 -0.28 -4.20 -2.81
N PHE A 247 -0.54 -4.49 -4.08
CA PHE A 247 -0.24 -5.78 -4.72
C PHE A 247 -0.99 -6.97 -4.13
N TYR A 248 -2.05 -6.70 -3.37
CA TYR A 248 -2.95 -7.73 -2.87
C TYR A 248 -4.07 -7.98 -3.87
N SER A 249 -4.29 -9.25 -4.23
CA SER A 249 -5.38 -9.67 -5.11
C SER A 249 -5.87 -11.04 -4.65
N GLU A 250 -7.17 -11.18 -4.38
CA GLU A 250 -7.78 -12.49 -4.07
C GLU A 250 -8.14 -13.30 -5.34
N ASN A 251 -7.74 -12.82 -6.54
CA ASN A 251 -8.05 -13.45 -7.83
C ASN A 251 -9.55 -13.79 -7.97
N LEU A 252 -10.40 -12.80 -7.66
CA LEU A 252 -11.85 -12.95 -7.65
C LEU A 252 -12.47 -12.99 -9.07
N SER A 253 -11.68 -12.83 -10.13
CA SER A 253 -12.10 -12.95 -11.52
C SER A 253 -11.68 -14.31 -12.11
N ASP A 254 -12.50 -14.87 -13.00
CA ASP A 254 -12.22 -16.14 -13.68
C ASP A 254 -11.38 -15.96 -14.96
N THR A 255 -11.28 -14.72 -15.48
CA THR A 255 -10.73 -14.44 -16.80
C THR A 255 -9.49 -13.56 -16.80
N GLU A 256 -9.25 -12.80 -15.73
CA GLU A 256 -8.11 -11.90 -15.64
C GLU A 256 -7.57 -11.76 -14.22
N GLU A 257 -6.27 -12.04 -14.05
CA GLU A 257 -5.55 -11.66 -12.85
C GLU A 257 -5.49 -10.13 -12.73
N SER A 258 -5.46 -9.62 -11.50
CA SER A 258 -5.45 -8.20 -11.20
C SER A 258 -4.12 -7.84 -10.54
N SER A 259 -3.60 -6.66 -10.86
CA SER A 259 -2.34 -6.16 -10.32
C SER A 259 -2.37 -5.88 -8.82
N GLY A 260 -3.56 -5.95 -8.19
CA GLY A 260 -3.75 -5.60 -6.78
C GLY A 260 -3.42 -4.14 -6.46
N LEU A 261 -3.43 -3.27 -7.48
CA LEU A 261 -3.10 -1.86 -7.34
C LEU A 261 -4.31 -0.93 -7.40
N GLY A 262 -5.41 -1.34 -8.05
CA GLY A 262 -6.54 -0.45 -8.33
C GLY A 262 -7.14 0.18 -7.08
N LEU A 263 -7.48 -0.63 -6.07
CA LEU A 263 -8.05 -0.13 -4.81
C LEU A 263 -7.03 0.65 -3.97
N TYR A 264 -5.76 0.23 -3.95
CA TYR A 264 -4.70 0.97 -3.28
C TYR A 264 -4.50 2.37 -3.89
N ILE A 265 -4.36 2.46 -5.22
CA ILE A 265 -4.23 3.73 -5.94
C ILE A 265 -5.46 4.60 -5.68
N THR A 266 -6.66 4.00 -5.69
CA THR A 266 -7.90 4.71 -5.37
C THR A 266 -7.88 5.29 -3.96
N GLU A 267 -7.43 4.53 -2.95
CA GLU A 267 -7.30 5.00 -1.57
C GLU A 267 -6.35 6.19 -1.46
N GLU A 268 -5.17 6.10 -2.08
CA GLU A 268 -4.17 7.17 -2.08
C GLU A 268 -4.67 8.43 -2.79
N LEU A 269 -5.36 8.28 -3.92
CA LEU A 269 -5.97 9.40 -4.64
C LEU A 269 -7.06 10.08 -3.80
N VAL A 270 -7.93 9.29 -3.15
CA VAL A 270 -8.96 9.81 -2.24
C VAL A 270 -8.32 10.59 -1.08
N HIS A 271 -7.24 10.04 -0.51
CA HIS A 271 -6.51 10.69 0.57
C HIS A 271 -5.83 12.00 0.11
N LEU A 272 -5.27 12.04 -1.11
CA LEU A 272 -4.72 13.28 -1.70
C LEU A 272 -5.77 14.38 -1.89
N LEU A 273 -7.02 13.98 -2.15
CA LEU A 273 -8.16 14.91 -2.22
C LEU A 273 -8.66 15.37 -0.85
N GLY A 274 -8.09 14.86 0.24
CA GLY A 274 -8.55 15.13 1.62
C GLY A 274 -9.84 14.41 2.00
N ALA A 275 -10.28 13.45 1.18
CA ALA A 275 -11.47 12.64 1.41
C ALA A 275 -11.10 11.31 2.11
N VAL A 276 -12.10 10.57 2.55
CA VAL A 276 -11.92 9.28 3.24
C VAL A 276 -12.61 8.16 2.47
N MET A 277 -11.88 7.08 2.19
CA MET A 277 -12.45 5.87 1.60
C MET A 277 -12.75 4.83 2.68
N LYS A 278 -13.88 4.12 2.56
CA LYS A 278 -14.22 2.98 3.40
C LYS A 278 -14.73 1.83 2.55
N LEU A 279 -14.21 0.64 2.81
CA LEU A 279 -14.66 -0.61 2.18
C LEU A 279 -15.59 -1.36 3.14
N VAL A 280 -16.68 -1.91 2.60
CA VAL A 280 -17.58 -2.82 3.31
C VAL A 280 -17.87 -4.00 2.39
N ALA A 281 -17.91 -5.20 2.94
CA ALA A 281 -18.28 -6.40 2.20
C ALA A 281 -19.17 -7.27 3.08
N ASP A 282 -20.22 -7.82 2.48
CA ASP A 282 -20.99 -8.93 3.02
C ASP A 282 -20.79 -10.18 2.15
N GLU A 283 -21.61 -11.23 2.33
CA GLU A 283 -21.46 -12.48 1.58
C GLU A 283 -21.67 -12.31 0.07
N GLU A 284 -22.49 -11.33 -0.34
CA GLU A 284 -22.91 -11.15 -1.73
C GLU A 284 -22.53 -9.78 -2.30
N TRP A 285 -22.42 -8.74 -1.48
CA TRP A 285 -22.16 -7.36 -1.87
C TRP A 285 -20.79 -6.88 -1.42
N PHE A 286 -20.18 -6.10 -2.30
CA PHE A 286 -19.02 -5.28 -1.99
C PHE A 286 -19.40 -3.82 -2.20
N SER A 287 -19.10 -2.97 -1.24
CA SER A 287 -19.45 -1.55 -1.23
C SER A 287 -18.22 -0.69 -0.94
N VAL A 288 -18.03 0.35 -1.74
CA VAL A 288 -17.01 1.38 -1.56
C VAL A 288 -17.71 2.70 -1.27
N PHE A 289 -17.33 3.31 -0.15
CA PHE A 289 -17.82 4.63 0.26
C PHE A 289 -16.68 5.64 0.17
N ILE A 290 -16.94 6.79 -0.44
CA ILE A 290 -16.05 7.95 -0.43
C ILE A 290 -16.79 9.10 0.24
N TYR A 291 -16.21 9.60 1.33
CA TYR A 291 -16.69 10.73 2.10
C TYR A 291 -15.87 11.97 1.72
N PHE A 292 -16.52 12.94 1.08
CA PHE A 292 -15.96 14.24 0.72
C PHE A 292 -16.27 15.30 1.77
#